data_AF-A0A8T5I4Z1-F1
#
_entry.id   AF-A0A8T5I4Z1-F1
#
_cell.length_a   1.000
_cell.length_b   1.000
_cell.length_c   1.000
_cell.angle_alpha   90.00
_cell.angle_beta   90.00
_cell.angle_gamma   90.00
#
_symmetry.space_group_name_H-M   'P 1'
#
loop_
_entity.id
_entity.type
_entity.pdbx_description
1 polymer ?
#
loop_
_entity_poly.entity_id
_entity_poly.type
_entity_poly.pdbx_seq_one_letter_code
_entity_poly.pdbx_strand_id
1 'polypeptide(L)'
;MGNKIILGILVLAVIMISSCSLQMSPESKSLQLNVPDINPNYFSKDLNGIIHCGHARVGSTGIVKSIIYTAVDNSMLRNMDPALDDYTAICTSHVTDMYSMFDGADDFNQNISDWDVSRVTSMGNMFNGADDFNQPIGDWDVPNVTDMQSMFAGADAFNQHIGDWDVSSVTSMDRM
;
A
#
# COMPACT_ATOMS: atom_id res chain seq x y z
N MET A 1 33.66 -9.30 75.55
CA MET A 1 33.08 -7.96 75.81
C MET A 1 31.80 -7.82 74.98
N GLY A 2 30.66 -7.53 75.62
CA GLY A 2 29.34 -7.20 75.01
C GLY A 2 28.58 -8.40 74.39
N ASN A 3 27.54 -9.01 74.95
CA ASN A 3 26.29 -8.60 75.63
C ASN A 3 25.17 -8.14 74.68
N LYS A 4 23.96 -8.68 74.92
CA LYS A 4 22.59 -8.22 74.53
C LYS A 4 22.02 -8.69 73.18
N ILE A 5 20.72 -8.95 72.95
CA ILE A 5 19.50 -9.35 73.69
C ILE A 5 18.35 -9.22 72.65
N ILE A 6 17.53 -10.27 72.47
CA ILE A 6 16.04 -10.28 72.37
C ILE A 6 15.26 -9.60 71.20
N LEU A 7 14.41 -10.47 70.58
CA LEU A 7 13.02 -10.36 70.07
C LEU A 7 12.57 -9.45 68.91
N GLY A 8 11.70 -10.07 68.09
CA GLY A 8 10.53 -9.46 67.45
C GLY A 8 10.09 -10.19 66.16
N ILE A 9 9.71 -11.47 66.19
CA ILE A 9 8.30 -11.97 66.14
C ILE A 9 7.31 -11.09 65.36
N LEU A 10 6.84 -11.57 64.20
CA LEU A 10 5.41 -11.81 64.00
C LEU A 10 5.20 -13.04 63.10
N VAL A 11 4.52 -14.03 63.69
CA VAL A 11 4.09 -15.31 63.14
C VAL A 11 2.64 -15.15 62.67
N LEU A 12 2.28 -15.75 61.53
CA LEU A 12 0.98 -16.42 61.40
C LEU A 12 1.06 -17.49 60.30
N ALA A 13 1.14 -18.74 60.76
CA ALA A 13 0.99 -19.95 59.99
C ALA A 13 -0.38 -20.56 60.28
N VAL A 14 -1.08 -21.07 59.26
CA VAL A 14 -2.26 -21.97 59.39
C VAL A 14 -2.21 -22.94 58.19
N ILE A 15 -1.69 -24.18 58.37
CA ILE A 15 -2.41 -25.47 58.55
C ILE A 15 -3.05 -25.95 57.21
N MET A 16 -2.47 -26.88 56.46
CA MET A 16 -2.43 -28.36 56.58
C MET A 16 -3.66 -29.12 56.01
N ILE A 17 -3.34 -30.10 55.16
CA ILE A 17 -3.97 -31.41 54.81
C ILE A 17 -5.13 -31.55 53.78
N SER A 18 -4.87 -32.44 52.80
CA SER A 18 -5.65 -33.66 52.43
C SER A 18 -6.55 -33.69 51.18
N SER A 19 -6.06 -34.45 50.19
CA SER A 19 -6.74 -35.49 49.37
C SER A 19 -8.18 -35.28 48.90
N CYS A 20 -8.39 -35.15 47.58
CA CYS A 20 -9.49 -35.85 46.87
C CYS A 20 -9.30 -35.77 45.35
N SER A 21 -9.35 -36.92 44.68
CA SER A 21 -9.25 -37.13 43.24
C SER A 21 -10.57 -36.82 42.52
N LEU A 22 -10.54 -36.05 41.42
CA LEU A 22 -11.64 -35.94 40.44
C LEU A 22 -11.10 -35.71 39.01
N GLN A 23 -11.09 -36.81 38.26
CA GLN A 23 -11.42 -37.01 36.84
C GLN A 23 -10.80 -36.11 35.74
N MET A 24 -10.12 -36.80 34.81
CA MET A 24 -9.87 -36.38 33.43
C MET A 24 -11.20 -36.20 32.67
N SER A 25 -11.30 -35.09 31.94
CA SER A 25 -12.13 -34.94 30.73
C SER A 25 -11.36 -34.06 29.76
N PRO A 26 -11.04 -34.51 28.53
CA PRO A 26 -10.40 -33.68 27.53
C PRO A 26 -11.49 -33.04 26.66
N GLU A 27 -11.99 -31.88 27.05
CA GLU A 27 -12.67 -31.02 26.08
C GLU A 27 -11.62 -30.14 25.41
N SER A 28 -11.12 -30.64 24.28
CA SER A 28 -10.47 -29.84 23.25
C SER A 28 -11.47 -28.83 22.69
N LYS A 29 -11.73 -27.76 23.44
CA LYS A 29 -12.25 -26.54 22.85
C LYS A 29 -11.02 -25.79 22.36
N SER A 30 -10.63 -26.08 21.12
CA SER A 30 -9.77 -25.16 20.39
C SER A 30 -10.45 -23.80 20.48
N LEU A 31 -9.92 -22.91 21.30
CA LEU A 31 -10.08 -21.48 21.10
C LEU A 31 -9.51 -21.25 19.71
N GLN A 32 -10.38 -21.34 18.69
CA GLN A 32 -10.20 -20.62 17.45
C GLN A 32 -10.20 -19.17 17.90
N LEU A 33 -9.00 -18.70 18.24
CA LEU A 33 -8.72 -17.29 18.31
C LEU A 33 -9.16 -16.80 16.93
N ASN A 34 -10.24 -16.02 16.87
CA ASN A 34 -10.47 -15.16 15.72
C ASN A 34 -9.27 -14.21 15.70
N VAL A 35 -8.17 -14.68 15.12
CA VAL A 35 -7.09 -13.86 14.65
C VAL A 35 -7.71 -13.19 13.44
N PRO A 36 -8.13 -11.92 13.50
CA PRO A 36 -8.37 -11.19 12.26
C PRO A 36 -7.08 -11.35 11.47
N ASP A 37 -7.14 -11.89 10.25
CA ASP A 37 -5.97 -12.18 9.42
C ASP A 37 -4.90 -11.11 9.60
N ILE A 38 -3.90 -11.41 10.43
CA ILE A 38 -2.72 -10.56 10.56
C ILE A 38 -1.91 -10.92 9.31
N ASN A 39 -2.27 -10.34 8.18
CA ASN A 39 -1.25 -10.04 7.19
C ASN A 39 -0.56 -8.76 7.70
N PRO A 40 0.65 -8.85 8.28
CA PRO A 40 1.35 -7.68 8.83
C PRO A 40 1.79 -6.69 7.75
N ASN A 41 1.61 -7.01 6.46
CA ASN A 41 1.99 -6.15 5.35
C ASN A 41 0.78 -5.88 4.46
N TYR A 42 0.09 -4.76 4.72
CA TYR A 42 -0.93 -4.22 3.82
C TYR A 42 -0.37 -3.84 2.44
N PHE A 43 0.95 -3.87 2.27
CA PHE A 43 1.69 -3.59 1.05
C PHE A 43 2.27 -4.88 0.48
N SER A 44 2.11 -5.09 -0.82
CA SER A 44 2.66 -6.26 -1.52
C SER A 44 3.07 -5.88 -2.93
N LYS A 45 3.98 -6.66 -3.54
CA LYS A 45 4.36 -6.52 -4.94
C LYS A 45 3.91 -7.77 -5.69
N ASP A 46 3.19 -7.59 -6.79
CA ASP A 46 2.73 -8.71 -7.61
C ASP A 46 3.84 -9.24 -8.55
N LEU A 47 3.46 -10.12 -9.48
CA LEU A 47 4.38 -10.72 -10.44
C LEU A 47 4.80 -9.76 -11.56
N ASN A 48 3.96 -8.76 -11.89
CA ASN A 48 4.25 -7.70 -12.85
C ASN A 48 5.07 -6.57 -12.21
N GLY A 49 5.22 -6.62 -10.89
CA GLY A 49 5.97 -5.65 -10.12
C GLY A 49 5.14 -4.48 -9.62
N ILE A 50 3.82 -4.53 -9.76
CA ILE A 50 2.88 -3.53 -9.25
C ILE A 50 2.80 -3.61 -7.72
N ILE A 51 2.73 -2.46 -7.07
CA ILE A 51 2.59 -2.34 -5.61
C ILE A 51 1.12 -2.20 -5.25
N HIS A 52 0.61 -3.16 -4.48
CA HIS A 52 -0.75 -3.12 -3.96
C HIS A 52 -0.80 -2.74 -2.49
N CYS A 53 -1.69 -1.82 -2.16
CA CYS A 53 -1.98 -1.35 -0.82
C CYS A 53 -3.48 -1.21 -0.53
N GLY A 54 -4.36 -1.90 -1.27
CA GLY A 54 -5.82 -1.71 -1.15
C GLY A 54 -6.42 -1.97 0.25
N HIS A 55 -5.70 -2.64 1.14
CA HIS A 55 -6.08 -2.87 2.54
C HIS A 55 -5.42 -1.91 3.54
N ALA A 56 -4.49 -1.08 3.07
CA ALA A 56 -3.86 -0.05 3.89
C ALA A 56 -4.83 1.11 4.11
N ARG A 57 -4.60 1.90 5.15
CA ARG A 57 -5.21 3.22 5.25
C ARG A 57 -4.37 4.20 4.45
N VAL A 58 -5.01 5.13 3.75
CA VAL A 58 -4.34 6.29 3.13
C VAL A 58 -3.41 6.97 4.14
N GLY A 59 -2.19 7.30 3.71
CA GLY A 59 -1.11 7.85 4.53
C GLY A 59 -0.32 6.83 5.37
N SER A 60 -0.74 5.55 5.40
CA SER A 60 0.07 4.50 6.04
C SER A 60 1.30 4.19 5.22
N THR A 61 2.35 3.71 5.87
CA THR A 61 3.57 3.24 5.21
C THR A 61 3.77 1.74 5.39
N GLY A 62 4.49 1.12 4.45
CA GLY A 62 4.87 -0.30 4.50
C GLY A 62 6.13 -0.61 3.72
N ILE A 63 6.84 -1.67 4.11
CA ILE A 63 8.12 -2.04 3.50
C ILE A 63 7.92 -3.15 2.48
N VAL A 64 8.39 -2.93 1.25
CA VAL A 64 8.41 -3.94 0.18
C VAL A 64 9.81 -3.96 -0.42
N LYS A 65 10.51 -5.10 -0.30
CA LYS A 65 11.90 -5.27 -0.81
C LYS A 65 12.85 -4.12 -0.42
N SER A 66 12.77 -3.67 0.85
CA SER A 66 13.58 -2.58 1.43
C SER A 66 13.20 -1.16 1.01
N ILE A 67 12.15 -0.97 0.22
CA ILE A 67 11.58 0.35 -0.10
C ILE A 67 10.41 0.60 0.84
N ILE A 68 10.31 1.82 1.39
CA ILE A 68 9.18 2.25 2.22
C ILE A 68 8.18 2.92 1.31
N TYR A 69 7.05 2.25 1.06
CA TYR A 69 5.95 2.79 0.29
C TYR A 69 4.96 3.52 1.17
N THR A 70 4.35 4.60 0.64
CA THR A 70 3.23 5.30 1.27
C THR A 70 1.95 5.06 0.46
N ALA A 71 0.86 4.64 1.11
CA ALA A 71 -0.44 4.53 0.46
C ALA A 71 -1.02 5.93 0.21
N VAL A 72 -1.33 6.26 -1.04
CA VAL A 72 -1.86 7.58 -1.42
C VAL A 72 -3.24 7.44 -2.06
N ASP A 73 -4.07 8.48 -1.91
CA ASP A 73 -5.31 8.67 -2.64
C ASP A 73 -5.18 9.84 -3.63
N ASN A 74 -6.25 10.14 -4.37
CA ASN A 74 -6.29 11.28 -5.29
C ASN A 74 -5.93 12.61 -4.63
N SER A 75 -6.30 12.84 -3.37
CA SER A 75 -6.06 14.10 -2.68
C SER A 75 -4.59 14.28 -2.36
N MET A 76 -3.95 13.25 -1.80
CA MET A 76 -2.51 13.27 -1.53
C MET A 76 -1.72 13.42 -2.83
N LEU A 77 -2.11 12.67 -3.86
CA LEU A 77 -1.41 12.64 -5.14
C LEU A 77 -1.48 13.99 -5.88
N ARG A 78 -2.63 14.67 -5.86
CA ARG A 78 -2.81 16.02 -6.45
C ARG A 78 -2.04 17.14 -5.73
N ASN A 79 -1.56 16.89 -4.51
CA ASN A 79 -0.78 17.87 -3.75
C ASN A 79 0.74 17.69 -3.93
N MET A 80 1.18 16.65 -4.65
CA MET A 80 2.59 16.42 -4.93
C MET A 80 3.04 17.33 -6.09
N ASP A 81 4.28 17.83 -6.00
CA ASP A 81 4.93 18.62 -7.05
C ASP A 81 5.74 17.69 -7.98
N PRO A 82 5.38 17.56 -9.27
CA PRO A 82 6.10 16.73 -10.25
C PRO A 82 7.62 16.99 -10.33
N ALA A 83 8.07 18.20 -10.01
CA ALA A 83 9.47 18.60 -10.10
C ALA A 83 10.26 18.35 -8.80
N LEU A 84 9.58 18.17 -7.66
CA LEU A 84 10.24 18.12 -6.34
C LEU A 84 10.02 16.83 -5.57
N ASP A 85 8.85 16.20 -5.72
CA ASP A 85 8.47 15.04 -4.92
C ASP A 85 8.85 13.70 -5.58
N ASP A 86 9.04 12.68 -4.75
CA ASP A 86 9.40 11.32 -5.17
C ASP A 86 8.14 10.47 -5.41
N TYR A 87 7.96 10.05 -6.65
CA TYR A 87 6.83 9.22 -7.11
C TYR A 87 7.17 7.71 -7.14
N THR A 88 8.43 7.34 -6.87
CA THR A 88 8.93 5.96 -6.97
C THR A 88 8.62 5.10 -5.74
N ALA A 89 8.12 5.72 -4.66
CA ALA A 89 7.87 5.09 -3.37
C ALA A 89 6.44 5.36 -2.85
N ILE A 90 5.47 5.43 -3.75
CA ILE A 90 4.04 5.56 -3.42
C ILE A 90 3.25 4.36 -3.93
N CYS A 91 2.12 4.07 -3.30
CA CYS A 91 1.18 3.05 -3.74
C CYS A 91 -0.17 3.69 -4.04
N THR A 92 -0.65 3.47 -5.26
CA THR A 92 -1.82 4.14 -5.84
C THR A 92 -3.11 3.31 -5.80
N SER A 93 -3.17 2.19 -5.06
CA SER A 93 -4.38 1.33 -4.99
C SER A 93 -5.65 2.02 -4.47
N HIS A 94 -5.57 3.26 -3.98
CA HIS A 94 -6.72 4.08 -3.58
C HIS A 94 -7.02 5.24 -4.55
N VAL A 95 -6.30 5.36 -5.65
CA VAL A 95 -6.44 6.41 -6.65
C VAL A 95 -7.44 5.96 -7.72
N THR A 96 -8.40 6.82 -8.07
CA THR A 96 -9.39 6.53 -9.12
C THR A 96 -9.35 7.49 -10.30
N ASP A 97 -8.51 8.51 -10.25
CA ASP A 97 -8.53 9.64 -11.19
C ASP A 97 -7.13 10.28 -11.27
N MET A 98 -6.52 10.17 -12.44
CA MET A 98 -5.18 10.67 -12.75
C MET A 98 -5.23 11.77 -13.83
N TYR A 99 -6.40 12.38 -14.04
CA TYR A 99 -6.59 13.43 -15.05
C TYR A 99 -5.64 14.61 -14.81
N SER A 100 -4.92 15.01 -15.85
CA SER A 100 -3.93 16.12 -15.86
C SER A 100 -2.86 16.03 -14.76
N MET A 101 -2.52 14.84 -14.27
CA MET A 101 -1.61 14.71 -13.13
C MET A 101 -0.20 15.27 -13.41
N PHE A 102 0.32 15.08 -14.63
CA PHE A 102 1.62 15.56 -15.08
C PHE A 102 1.49 16.48 -16.32
N ASP A 103 0.36 17.17 -16.44
CA ASP A 103 0.08 18.10 -17.54
C ASP A 103 1.05 19.30 -17.51
N GLY A 104 1.85 19.45 -18.56
CA GLY A 104 2.91 20.46 -18.69
C GLY A 104 4.11 20.24 -17.76
N ALA A 105 4.30 19.01 -17.26
CA ALA A 105 5.48 18.64 -16.48
C ALA A 105 6.59 18.17 -17.43
N ASP A 106 7.15 19.09 -18.22
CA ASP A 106 8.07 18.82 -19.34
C ASP A 106 9.23 17.88 -18.97
N ASP A 107 9.80 18.03 -17.76
CA ASP A 107 10.95 17.23 -17.26
C ASP A 107 10.54 15.93 -16.51
N PHE A 108 9.25 15.61 -16.39
CA PHE A 108 8.81 14.46 -15.59
C PHE A 108 9.12 13.13 -16.27
N ASN A 109 10.01 12.33 -15.65
CA ASN A 109 10.38 11.01 -16.14
C ASN A 109 10.71 10.01 -15.01
N GLN A 110 10.10 10.19 -13.84
CA GLN A 110 10.32 9.29 -12.70
C GLN A 110 9.67 7.92 -12.94
N ASN A 111 10.31 6.84 -12.47
CA ASN A 111 9.78 5.50 -12.65
C ASN A 111 8.49 5.28 -11.85
N ILE A 112 7.38 5.15 -12.57
CA ILE A 112 6.03 4.88 -12.07
C ILE A 112 5.48 3.53 -12.57
N SER A 113 6.35 2.65 -13.08
CA SER A 113 5.94 1.37 -13.66
C SER A 113 5.29 0.43 -12.64
N ASP A 114 5.48 0.67 -11.34
CA ASP A 114 4.94 -0.14 -10.26
C ASP A 114 3.61 0.38 -9.68
N TRP A 115 3.03 1.41 -10.28
CA TRP A 115 1.74 1.96 -9.85
C TRP A 115 0.58 1.03 -10.14
N ASP A 116 -0.29 0.87 -9.14
CA ASP A 116 -1.57 0.19 -9.29
C ASP A 116 -2.61 1.17 -9.85
N VAL A 117 -2.95 1.00 -11.13
CA VAL A 117 -3.96 1.81 -11.84
C VAL A 117 -5.27 1.05 -12.07
N SER A 118 -5.42 -0.14 -11.49
CA SER A 118 -6.56 -1.05 -11.73
C SER A 118 -7.93 -0.45 -11.37
N ARG A 119 -7.96 0.61 -10.55
CA ARG A 119 -9.17 1.31 -10.11
C ARG A 119 -9.36 2.69 -10.74
N VAL A 120 -8.43 3.10 -11.60
CA VAL A 120 -8.48 4.41 -12.25
C VAL A 120 -9.53 4.39 -13.36
N THR A 121 -10.34 5.44 -13.41
CA THR A 121 -11.39 5.63 -14.42
C THR A 121 -11.06 6.74 -15.41
N SER A 122 -10.14 7.65 -15.07
CA SER A 122 -9.77 8.80 -15.90
C SER A 122 -8.26 9.00 -15.92
N MET A 123 -7.69 9.07 -17.13
CA MET A 123 -6.28 9.33 -17.42
C MET A 123 -6.08 10.44 -18.48
N GLY A 124 -7.14 11.19 -18.79
CA GLY A 124 -7.08 12.28 -19.77
C GLY A 124 -6.02 13.32 -19.41
N ASN A 125 -5.24 13.76 -20.39
CA ASN A 125 -4.13 14.71 -20.27
C ASN A 125 -3.05 14.32 -19.23
N MET A 126 -3.00 13.06 -18.76
CA MET A 126 -2.12 12.68 -17.65
C MET A 126 -0.65 13.05 -17.90
N PHE A 127 -0.16 12.89 -19.14
CA PHE A 127 1.19 13.23 -19.58
C PHE A 127 1.19 14.25 -20.73
N ASN A 128 0.14 15.05 -20.86
CA ASN A 128 0.09 16.07 -21.91
C ASN A 128 1.21 17.10 -21.70
N GLY A 129 2.09 17.28 -22.68
CA GLY A 129 3.28 18.13 -22.56
C GLY A 129 4.32 17.64 -21.56
N ALA A 130 4.32 16.36 -21.16
CA ALA A 130 5.42 15.77 -20.40
C ALA A 130 6.53 15.31 -21.36
N ASP A 131 7.22 16.27 -21.97
CA ASP A 131 8.17 16.08 -23.09
C ASP A 131 9.15 14.92 -22.87
N ASP A 132 9.71 14.77 -21.67
CA ASP A 132 10.73 13.78 -21.34
C ASP A 132 10.18 12.41 -20.89
N PHE A 133 8.86 12.27 -20.71
CA PHE A 133 8.28 11.05 -20.14
C PHE A 133 8.45 9.84 -21.07
N ASN A 134 9.11 8.78 -20.58
CA ASN A 134 9.35 7.56 -21.37
C ASN A 134 9.47 6.29 -20.51
N GLN A 135 8.67 6.18 -19.44
CA GLN A 135 8.74 5.06 -18.51
C GLN A 135 7.89 3.86 -18.97
N PRO A 136 8.33 2.61 -18.68
CA PRO A 136 7.69 1.40 -19.17
C PRO A 136 6.37 1.13 -18.43
N ILE A 137 5.28 1.71 -18.91
CA ILE A 137 3.91 1.57 -18.35
C ILE A 137 3.07 0.52 -19.07
N GLY A 138 3.68 -0.31 -19.91
CA GLY A 138 2.98 -1.36 -20.67
C GLY A 138 2.29 -2.41 -19.80
N ASP A 139 2.79 -2.64 -18.59
CA ASP A 139 2.26 -3.62 -17.64
C ASP A 139 1.08 -3.10 -16.79
N TRP A 140 0.66 -1.84 -17.00
CA TRP A 140 -0.52 -1.28 -16.34
C TRP A 140 -1.81 -1.97 -16.79
N ASP A 141 -2.66 -2.30 -15.81
CA ASP A 141 -4.00 -2.86 -16.04
C ASP A 141 -5.04 -1.73 -16.00
N VAL A 142 -5.65 -1.41 -17.15
CA VAL A 142 -6.54 -0.25 -17.34
C VAL A 142 -8.02 -0.59 -17.62
N PRO A 143 -8.59 -1.70 -17.09
CA PRO A 143 -9.88 -2.23 -17.57
C PRO A 143 -11.06 -1.30 -17.22
N ASN A 144 -10.87 -0.39 -16.26
CA ASN A 144 -11.88 0.55 -15.78
C ASN A 144 -11.72 1.96 -16.34
N VAL A 145 -10.68 2.23 -17.14
CA VAL A 145 -10.44 3.58 -17.68
C VAL A 145 -11.46 3.87 -18.79
N THR A 146 -12.12 5.01 -18.67
CA THR A 146 -13.14 5.47 -19.64
C THR A 146 -12.71 6.68 -20.45
N ASP A 147 -11.70 7.42 -19.98
CA ASP A 147 -11.17 8.63 -20.62
C ASP A 147 -9.63 8.59 -20.69
N MET A 148 -9.10 8.67 -21.90
CA MET A 148 -7.66 8.75 -22.23
C MET A 148 -7.36 9.92 -23.19
N GLN A 149 -8.25 10.92 -23.29
CA GLN A 149 -8.06 12.04 -24.21
C GLN A 149 -6.72 12.73 -23.99
N SER A 150 -5.96 12.96 -25.06
CA SER A 150 -4.70 13.70 -25.04
C SER A 150 -3.67 13.19 -24.01
N MET A 151 -3.77 11.91 -23.61
CA MET A 151 -2.95 11.35 -22.52
C MET A 151 -1.45 11.55 -22.75
N PHE A 152 -0.98 11.41 -24.00
CA PHE A 152 0.42 11.59 -24.41
C PHE A 152 0.61 12.74 -25.41
N ALA A 153 -0.36 13.65 -25.54
CA ALA A 153 -0.23 14.76 -26.47
C ALA A 153 0.98 15.63 -26.08
N GLY A 154 2.01 15.74 -26.93
CA GLY A 154 3.23 16.47 -26.60
C GLY A 154 4.19 15.73 -25.65
N ALA A 155 3.95 14.46 -25.29
CA ALA A 155 4.96 13.63 -24.62
C ALA A 155 5.97 13.10 -25.65
N ASP A 156 6.80 13.99 -26.19
CA ASP A 156 7.62 13.76 -27.39
C ASP A 156 8.63 12.59 -27.26
N ALA A 157 9.11 12.31 -26.05
CA ALA A 157 10.01 11.19 -25.79
C ALA A 157 9.30 9.82 -25.66
N PHE A 158 7.98 9.79 -25.49
CA PHE A 158 7.26 8.56 -25.16
C PHE A 158 7.26 7.58 -26.34
N ASN A 159 7.86 6.40 -26.12
CA ASN A 159 7.96 5.33 -27.13
C ASN A 159 7.92 3.94 -26.49
N GLN A 160 6.99 3.73 -25.55
CA GLN A 160 6.83 2.45 -24.86
C GLN A 160 5.69 1.63 -25.45
N HIS A 161 5.80 0.31 -25.35
CA HIS A 161 4.73 -0.59 -25.79
C HIS A 161 3.55 -0.52 -24.82
N ILE A 162 2.38 -0.15 -25.34
CA ILE A 162 1.10 -0.11 -24.62
C ILE A 162 0.01 -0.91 -25.34
N GLY A 163 0.39 -1.75 -26.32
CA GLY A 163 -0.54 -2.51 -27.14
C GLY A 163 -1.31 -3.62 -26.41
N ASP A 164 -0.88 -3.97 -25.20
CA ASP A 164 -1.49 -5.02 -24.38
C ASP A 164 -2.59 -4.50 -23.44
N TRP A 165 -2.81 -3.18 -23.39
CA TRP A 165 -3.86 -2.57 -22.58
C TRP A 165 -5.26 -2.98 -23.06
N ASP A 166 -6.10 -3.46 -22.13
CA ASP A 166 -7.53 -3.64 -22.38
C ASP A 166 -8.25 -2.28 -22.35
N VAL A 167 -8.46 -1.72 -23.53
CA VAL A 167 -9.12 -0.42 -23.73
C VAL A 167 -10.62 -0.55 -24.03
N SER A 168 -11.23 -1.71 -23.79
CA SER A 168 -12.65 -1.95 -24.14
C SER A 168 -13.65 -1.04 -23.42
N SER A 169 -13.28 -0.49 -22.25
CA SER A 169 -14.09 0.46 -21.47
C SER A 169 -13.90 1.92 -21.90
N VAL A 170 -12.91 2.23 -22.75
CA VAL A 170 -12.56 3.60 -23.11
C VAL A 170 -13.60 4.18 -24.08
N THR A 171 -14.09 5.37 -23.74
CA THR A 171 -15.09 6.10 -24.54
C THR A 171 -14.51 7.34 -25.23
N SER A 172 -13.32 7.79 -24.81
CA SER A 172 -12.62 8.93 -25.40
C SER A 172 -11.12 8.65 -25.50
N MET A 173 -10.58 8.77 -26.72
CA MET A 173 -9.15 8.64 -27.06
C MET A 173 -8.69 9.79 -27.96
N ASP A 174 -9.39 10.93 -27.92
CA ASP A 174 -9.09 12.05 -28.81
C ASP A 174 -7.65 12.55 -28.57
N ARG A 175 -6.83 12.54 -29.63
CA ARG A 175 -5.42 12.95 -29.60
C ARG A 175 -4.53 12.12 -28.65
N MET A 176 -4.90 10.85 -28.41
CA MET A 176 -4.07 9.87 -27.71
C MET A 176 -2.76 9.58 -28.47
#